data_AF-A0AAV5AY10-F1
#
_entry.id   AF-A0AAV5AY10-F1
#
_cell.length_a   1.000
_cell.length_b   1.000
_cell.length_c   1.000
_cell.angle_alpha   90.00
_cell.angle_beta   90.00
_cell.angle_gamma   90.00
#
_symmetry.space_group_name_H-M   'P 1'
#
loop_
_entity.id
_entity.type
_entity.pdbx_description
1 polymer ?
#
loop_
_entity_poly.entity_id
_entity_poly.type
_entity_poly.pdbx_seq_one_letter_code
_entity_poly.pdbx_strand_id
1 'polypeptide(L)'
;MKKSEEKNAVIIRFTQKEPVENYLQRVIHDPSLLNHNLVVDLSYDDGIALSDILKFTPISEDFSAKKQSFVLIAPQFSYEELPEELRIAPTLQEALDIIELEDIERDLGF
;
A
#
# COMPACT_ATOMS: atom_id res chain seq x y z
N MET A 1 -3.94 9.53 11.56
CA MET A 1 -3.95 8.14 11.06
C MET A 1 -5.12 7.42 11.66
N LYS A 2 -5.95 6.77 10.84
CA LYS A 2 -6.97 5.81 11.26
C LYS A 2 -6.53 4.42 10.78
N LYS A 3 -6.69 3.42 11.64
CA LYS A 3 -6.45 2.00 11.34
C LYS A 3 -7.79 1.29 11.31
N SER A 4 -8.01 0.44 10.33
CA SER A 4 -9.14 -0.48 10.23
C SER A 4 -8.69 -1.80 9.63
N GLU A 5 -9.55 -2.82 9.71
CA GLU A 5 -9.32 -4.13 9.11
C GLU A 5 -10.53 -4.46 8.24
N GLU A 6 -10.26 -4.90 7.01
CA GLU A 6 -11.30 -5.30 6.06
C GLU A 6 -10.78 -6.47 5.24
N LYS A 7 -11.62 -7.51 5.10
CA LYS A 7 -11.23 -8.80 4.53
C LYS A 7 -9.95 -9.33 5.22
N ASN A 8 -8.88 -9.54 4.48
CA ASN A 8 -7.58 -10.02 4.96
C ASN A 8 -6.50 -8.92 4.96
N ALA A 9 -6.91 -7.65 4.88
CA ALA A 9 -6.01 -6.51 4.83
C ALA A 9 -6.22 -5.56 6.03
N VAL A 10 -5.11 -5.01 6.50
CA VAL A 10 -5.10 -3.85 7.38
C VAL A 10 -5.09 -2.59 6.53
N ILE A 11 -5.91 -1.61 6.87
CA ILE A 11 -6.02 -0.34 6.14
C ILE A 11 -5.54 0.78 7.05
N ILE A 12 -4.59 1.55 6.54
CA ILE A 12 -4.06 2.75 7.18
C ILE A 12 -4.45 3.95 6.35
N ARG A 13 -5.31 4.80 6.91
CA ARG A 13 -5.69 6.07 6.29
C ARG A 13 -5.02 7.25 6.95
N PHE A 14 -4.27 8.00 6.16
CA PHE A 14 -3.75 9.29 6.58
C PHE A 14 -4.85 10.35 6.48
N THR A 15 -4.91 11.22 7.47
CA THR A 15 -6.01 12.20 7.66
C THR A 15 -5.49 13.63 7.78
N GLN A 16 -4.18 13.81 7.63
CA GLN A 16 -3.46 15.06 7.72
C GLN A 16 -2.29 14.96 6.76
N LYS A 17 -1.95 16.09 6.11
CA LYS A 17 -0.78 16.16 5.24
C LYS A 17 0.49 16.23 6.09
N GLU A 18 1.40 15.31 5.84
CA GLU A 18 2.74 15.24 6.42
C GLU A 18 3.73 14.84 5.32
N PRO A 19 5.04 15.09 5.50
CA PRO A 19 6.04 14.51 4.62
C PRO A 19 5.89 12.99 4.53
N VAL A 20 6.05 12.41 3.34
CA VAL A 20 5.87 10.98 3.09
C VAL A 20 6.76 10.10 3.96
N GLU A 21 7.92 10.62 4.36
CA GLU A 21 8.82 9.97 5.31
C GLU A 21 8.12 9.66 6.63
N ASN A 22 7.24 10.54 7.11
CA ASN A 22 6.47 10.28 8.33
C ASN A 22 5.47 9.13 8.14
N TYR A 23 4.87 9.01 6.96
CA TYR A 23 3.98 7.89 6.64
C TYR A 23 4.76 6.56 6.68
N LEU A 24 5.90 6.50 5.99
CA LEU A 24 6.79 5.34 5.98
C LEU A 24 7.25 4.96 7.38
N GLN A 25 7.72 5.93 8.17
CA GLN A 25 8.17 5.71 9.54
C GLN A 25 7.07 5.08 10.40
N ARG A 26 5.81 5.52 10.27
CA ARG A 26 4.69 4.94 11.01
C ARG A 26 4.39 3.51 10.59
N VAL A 27 4.50 3.18 9.31
CA VAL A 27 4.30 1.80 8.83
C VAL A 27 5.42 0.89 9.33
N ILE A 28 6.68 1.31 9.16
CA ILE A 28 7.86 0.51 9.53
C ILE A 28 7.94 0.27 11.04
N HIS A 29 7.53 1.24 11.85
CA HIS A 29 7.61 1.15 13.32
C HIS A 29 6.39 0.51 13.98
N ASP A 30 5.39 0.05 13.22
CA ASP A 30 4.24 -0.66 13.75
C ASP A 30 4.28 -2.14 13.33
N PRO A 31 4.81 -3.04 14.20
CA PRO A 31 4.89 -4.47 13.91
C PRO A 31 3.54 -5.13 13.62
N SER A 32 2.43 -4.51 14.07
CA SER A 32 1.09 -5.03 13.81
C SER A 32 0.65 -4.84 12.34
N LEU A 33 1.38 -4.06 11.56
CA LEU A 33 1.13 -3.84 10.13
C LEU A 33 2.00 -4.72 9.25
N LEU A 34 3.15 -5.16 9.75
CA LEU A 34 4.20 -5.84 8.97
C LEU A 34 3.95 -7.34 8.76
N ASN A 35 2.84 -7.87 9.30
CA ASN A 35 2.48 -9.28 9.27
C ASN A 35 1.09 -9.54 8.65
N HIS A 36 0.54 -8.56 7.91
CA HIS A 36 -0.73 -8.67 7.22
C HIS A 36 -0.62 -8.01 5.84
N ASN A 37 -1.54 -8.31 4.93
CA ASN A 37 -1.69 -7.48 3.73
C ASN A 37 -2.01 -6.05 4.18
N LEU A 38 -1.42 -5.05 3.54
CA LEU A 38 -1.50 -3.67 3.96
C LEU A 38 -1.95 -2.77 2.82
N VAL A 39 -3.00 -1.99 3.09
CA VAL A 39 -3.45 -0.90 2.25
C VAL A 39 -3.09 0.42 2.92
N VAL A 40 -2.37 1.28 2.20
CA VAL A 40 -2.05 2.64 2.66
C VAL A 40 -2.84 3.64 1.83
N ASP A 41 -3.80 4.31 2.45
CA ASP A 41 -4.66 5.29 1.83
C ASP A 41 -4.04 6.70 1.89
N LEU A 42 -3.51 7.13 0.74
CA LEU A 42 -2.90 8.43 0.49
C LEU A 42 -3.84 9.39 -0.24
N SER A 43 -5.10 8.98 -0.49
CA SER A 43 -6.07 9.77 -1.27
C SER A 43 -6.42 11.13 -0.65
N TYR A 44 -6.10 11.33 0.63
CA TYR A 44 -6.28 12.61 1.33
C TYR A 44 -5.22 13.66 0.94
N ASP A 45 -4.06 13.24 0.43
CA ASP A 45 -2.95 14.13 0.09
C ASP A 45 -2.87 14.36 -1.42
N ASP A 46 -3.58 15.37 -1.89
CA ASP A 46 -3.56 15.82 -3.29
C ASP A 46 -2.22 16.46 -3.73
N GLY A 47 -1.30 16.70 -2.79
CA GLY A 47 0.01 17.30 -3.05
C GLY A 47 1.15 16.29 -3.16
N ILE A 48 0.89 15.00 -2.96
CA ILE A 48 1.92 13.96 -3.04
C ILE A 48 2.46 13.86 -4.48
N ALA A 49 3.77 13.78 -4.63
CA ALA A 49 4.42 13.69 -5.93
C ALA A 49 4.72 12.22 -6.29
N LEU A 50 4.96 11.95 -7.58
CA LEU A 50 5.39 10.62 -8.02
C LEU A 50 6.68 10.17 -7.30
N SER A 51 7.62 11.09 -7.07
CA SER A 51 8.84 10.82 -6.30
C SER A 51 8.57 10.37 -4.87
N ASP A 52 7.43 10.74 -4.28
CA ASP A 52 7.03 10.30 -2.95
C ASP A 52 6.43 8.89 -2.99
N ILE A 53 5.64 8.58 -4.02
CA ILE A 53 5.12 7.22 -4.27
C ILE A 53 6.28 6.23 -4.46
N LEU A 54 7.30 6.60 -5.22
CA LEU A 54 8.47 5.75 -5.46
C LEU A 54 9.28 5.44 -4.19
N LYS A 55 9.14 6.23 -3.10
CA LYS A 55 9.80 5.92 -1.82
C LYS A 55 9.19 4.70 -1.12
N PHE A 56 8.01 4.24 -1.54
CA PHE A 56 7.39 3.04 -1.00
C PHE A 56 7.90 1.74 -1.64
N THR A 57 8.70 1.78 -2.70
CA THR A 57 9.21 0.56 -3.36
C THR A 57 9.90 -0.40 -2.38
N PRO A 58 10.84 0.04 -1.51
CA PRO A 58 11.54 -0.89 -0.62
C PRO A 58 10.62 -1.60 0.37
N ILE A 59 9.60 -0.90 0.88
CA ILE A 59 8.64 -1.54 1.80
C ILE A 59 7.71 -2.49 1.05
N SER A 60 7.36 -2.18 -0.20
CA SER A 60 6.57 -3.10 -1.03
C SER A 60 7.30 -4.43 -1.28
N GLU A 61 8.60 -4.35 -1.59
CA GLU A 61 9.48 -5.51 -1.71
C GLU A 61 9.53 -6.35 -0.42
N ASP A 62 9.65 -5.69 0.74
CA ASP A 62 9.67 -6.36 2.05
C ASP A 62 8.37 -7.13 2.34
N PHE A 63 7.21 -6.59 1.93
CA PHE A 63 5.92 -7.28 2.06
C PHE A 63 5.84 -8.46 1.09
N SER A 64 6.23 -8.26 -0.17
CA SER A 64 6.26 -9.32 -1.19
C SER A 64 7.14 -10.50 -0.75
N ALA A 65 8.32 -10.24 -0.19
CA ALA A 65 9.23 -11.27 0.36
C ALA A 65 8.60 -12.09 1.50
N LYS A 66 7.62 -11.53 2.21
CA LYS A 66 6.84 -12.19 3.27
C LYS A 66 5.55 -12.84 2.76
N LYS A 67 5.33 -12.88 1.45
CA LYS A 67 4.08 -13.31 0.80
C LYS A 67 2.89 -12.48 1.24
N GLN A 68 3.08 -11.18 1.38
CA GLN A 68 2.06 -10.21 1.74
C GLN A 68 1.97 -9.14 0.66
N SER A 69 0.76 -8.63 0.46
CA SER A 69 0.49 -7.56 -0.48
C SER A 69 0.62 -6.19 0.21
N PHE A 70 1.20 -5.24 -0.51
CA PHE A 70 1.28 -3.83 -0.10
C PHE A 70 0.71 -2.96 -1.23
N VAL A 71 -0.41 -2.29 -0.97
CA VAL A 71 -1.12 -1.50 -1.99
C VAL A 71 -1.33 -0.07 -1.52
N LEU A 72 -1.00 0.90 -2.37
CA LEU A 72 -1.26 2.31 -2.13
C LEU A 72 -2.58 2.74 -2.76
N ILE A 73 -3.41 3.50 -2.05
CA ILE A 73 -4.53 4.21 -2.66
C ILE A 73 -4.06 5.63 -3.01
N ALA A 74 -3.90 5.90 -4.29
CA ALA A 74 -3.44 7.18 -4.80
C ALA A 74 -4.12 7.50 -6.16
N PRO A 75 -5.34 8.08 -6.15
CA PRO A 75 -6.17 8.28 -7.33
C PRO A 75 -5.56 9.13 -8.45
N GLN A 76 -4.52 9.89 -8.14
CA GLN A 76 -3.86 10.80 -9.07
C GLN A 76 -2.76 10.15 -9.92
N PHE A 77 -2.38 8.88 -9.65
CA PHE A 77 -1.33 8.18 -10.39
C PHE A 77 -1.90 7.00 -11.19
N SER A 78 -1.23 6.71 -12.30
CA SER A 78 -1.45 5.50 -13.11
C SER A 78 -0.27 4.53 -12.93
N TYR A 79 -0.54 3.24 -13.05
CA TYR A 79 0.44 2.16 -12.91
C TYR A 79 1.52 2.17 -14.01
N GLU A 80 1.27 2.87 -15.13
CA GLU A 80 2.13 2.88 -16.33
C GLU A 80 3.56 3.41 -16.07
N GLU A 81 3.77 4.16 -14.98
CA GLU A 81 5.05 4.80 -14.64
C GLU A 81 5.71 4.23 -13.38
N LEU A 82 5.18 3.13 -12.82
CA LEU A 82 5.62 2.57 -11.55
C LEU A 82 6.43 1.28 -11.72
N PRO A 83 7.38 1.01 -10.80
CA PRO A 83 8.02 -0.30 -10.68
C PRO A 83 6.99 -1.41 -10.50
N GLU A 84 7.30 -2.61 -11.00
CA GLU A 84 6.40 -3.76 -10.92
C GLU A 84 6.10 -4.16 -9.47
N GLU A 85 7.04 -3.89 -8.58
CA GLU A 85 6.96 -4.16 -7.15
C GLU A 85 5.95 -3.25 -6.45
N LEU A 86 5.56 -2.11 -7.04
CA LEU A 86 4.59 -1.18 -6.49
C LEU A 86 3.19 -1.44 -7.05
N ARG A 87 2.25 -1.70 -6.15
CA ARG A 87 0.83 -1.74 -6.46
C ARG A 87 0.14 -0.46 -6.03
N ILE A 88 -0.62 0.12 -6.95
CA ILE A 88 -1.46 1.27 -6.67
C ILE A 88 -2.89 1.02 -7.13
N ALA A 89 -3.84 1.66 -6.47
CA ALA A 89 -5.24 1.68 -6.85
C ALA A 89 -5.83 3.08 -6.63
N PRO A 90 -6.86 3.47 -7.39
CA PRO A 90 -7.59 4.71 -7.15
C PRO A 90 -8.62 4.58 -6.01
N THR A 91 -9.05 3.37 -5.65
CA THR A 91 -10.07 3.15 -4.63
C THR A 91 -9.70 2.04 -3.67
N LEU A 92 -10.34 2.02 -2.49
CA LEU A 92 -10.17 0.93 -1.53
C LEU A 92 -10.65 -0.40 -2.10
N GLN A 93 -11.76 -0.41 -2.84
CA GLN A 93 -12.28 -1.62 -3.45
C GLN A 93 -11.24 -2.23 -4.40
N GLU A 94 -10.68 -1.43 -5.30
CA GLU A 94 -9.65 -1.89 -6.23
C GLU A 94 -8.38 -2.34 -5.52
N ALA A 95 -7.98 -1.66 -4.44
CA ALA A 95 -6.85 -2.10 -3.63
C ALA A 95 -7.08 -3.49 -3.01
N LEU A 96 -8.30 -3.76 -2.53
CA LEU A 96 -8.68 -5.07 -2.01
C LEU A 96 -8.77 -6.12 -3.12
N ASP A 97 -9.24 -5.74 -4.31
CA ASP A 97 -9.32 -6.65 -5.46
C ASP A 97 -7.92 -7.06 -5.95
N ILE A 98 -6.93 -6.14 -5.93
CA ILE A 98 -5.52 -6.46 -6.20
C ILE A 98 -4.99 -7.47 -5.19
N ILE A 99 -5.26 -7.27 -3.89
CA ILE A 99 -4.81 -8.19 -2.83
C ILE A 99 -5.40 -9.58 -3.05
N GLU A 100 -6.70 -9.66 -3.36
CA GLU A 100 -7.36 -10.94 -3.64
C GLU A 100 -6.78 -11.63 -4.86
N LEU A 101 -6.45 -10.89 -5.93
CA LEU A 101 -5.81 -11.45 -7.11
C LEU A 101 -4.43 -12.02 -6.78
N GLU A 102 -3.60 -11.27 -6.06
CA GLU A 102 -2.26 -11.71 -5.65
C GLU A 102 -2.31 -12.91 -4.70
N ASP A 103 -3.31 -12.98 -3.81
CA ASP A 103 -3.51 -14.16 -2.96
C ASP A 103 -3.81 -15.41 -3.78
N ILE A 104 -4.67 -15.28 -4.79
CA ILE A 104 -4.99 -16.39 -5.71
C ILE A 104 -3.74 -16.80 -6.50
N GLU A 105 -2.96 -15.85 -7.03
CA GLU A 105 -1.73 -16.13 -7.77
C GLU A 105 -0.71 -16.87 -6.90
N ARG A 106 -0.50 -16.41 -5.67
CA ARG A 106 0.40 -17.04 -4.69
C ARG A 106 -0.05 -18.45 -4.30
N ASP A 107 -1.35 -18.67 -4.14
CA ASP A 107 -1.92 -20.00 -3.85
C ASP A 107 -1.77 -20.97 -5.02
N LEU A 108 -1.79 -20.45 -6.24
CA LEU A 108 -1.53 -21.21 -7.47
C LEU A 108 -0.02 -21.42 -7.74
N GLY A 109 0.86 -20.78 -6.96
CA GLY A 109 2.32 -20.92 -7.07
C GLY A 109 2.94 -20.16 -8.23
N PHE A 110 2.27 -19.10 -8.71
CA PHE A 110 2.80 -18.14 -9.66
C PHE A 110 3.51 -16.97 -8.97
#